data_AF-A0A523VFI0-F1
#
_entry.id   AF-A0A523VFI0-F1
#
_cell.length_a   1.000
_cell.length_b   1.000
_cell.length_c   1.000
_cell.angle_alpha   90.00
_cell.angle_beta   90.00
_cell.angle_gamma   90.00
#
_symmetry.space_group_name_H-M   'P 1'
#
loop_
_entity.id
_entity.type
_entity.pdbx_description
1 polymer ?
#
loop_
_entity_poly.entity_id
_entity_poly.type
_entity_poly.pdbx_seq_one_letter_code
_entity_poly.pdbx_strand_id
1 'polypeptide(L)'
;MVGTIWAIIGASLAIIGGGIGSSIGITYAARTASGVLSEDPEKFGRLLVLAVLPGTQGIYGFITAILVGVFFGLLGGGTPDISAAKGIAIFMATLPVSVTTLVSGIYQGLTAASR
;
A
#
# COMPACT_ATOMS: atom_id res chain seq x y z
N MET A 1 3.75 -20.21 18.16
CA MET A 1 3.70 -18.72 18.26
C MET A 1 4.76 -17.98 17.42
N VAL A 2 5.98 -18.51 17.24
CA VAL A 2 7.02 -17.83 16.40
C VAL A 2 6.54 -17.62 14.96
N GLY A 3 5.86 -18.58 14.34
CA GLY A 3 5.34 -18.42 12.98
C GLY A 3 4.26 -17.33 12.85
N THR A 4 3.42 -17.18 13.88
CA THR A 4 2.38 -16.15 13.96
C THR A 4 2.98 -14.74 13.94
N ILE A 5 4.08 -14.53 14.67
CA ILE A 5 4.80 -13.26 14.69
C ILE A 5 5.32 -12.90 13.30
N TRP A 6 5.95 -13.84 12.59
CA TRP A 6 6.44 -13.60 11.23
C TRP A 6 5.32 -13.24 10.24
N ALA A 7 4.18 -13.92 10.32
CA ALA A 7 3.02 -13.60 9.49
C ALA A 7 2.51 -12.18 9.75
N ILE A 8 2.44 -11.76 11.02
CA ILE A 8 2.01 -10.41 11.41
C ILE A 8 3.01 -9.36 10.90
N ILE A 9 4.32 -9.58 11.09
CA ILE A 9 5.35 -8.66 10.60
C ILE A 9 5.22 -8.48 9.08
N GLY A 10 5.04 -9.56 8.34
CA GLY A 10 4.86 -9.52 6.90
C GLY A 10 3.63 -8.70 6.48
N ALA A 11 2.48 -8.98 7.09
CA ALA A 11 1.25 -8.21 6.87
C ALA A 11 1.46 -6.71 7.18
N SER A 12 2.08 -6.39 8.32
CA SER A 12 2.36 -5.00 8.72
C SER A 12 3.26 -4.28 7.71
N LEU A 13 4.32 -4.93 7.23
CA LEU A 13 5.20 -4.34 6.23
C LEU A 13 4.49 -4.08 4.91
N ALA A 14 3.56 -4.94 4.48
CA ALA A 14 2.77 -4.71 3.28
C ALA A 14 1.92 -3.43 3.40
N ILE A 15 1.24 -3.21 4.54
CA ILE A 15 0.49 -1.97 4.79
C ILE A 15 1.42 -0.76 4.81
N ILE A 16 2.54 -0.86 5.54
CA ILE A 16 3.49 0.25 5.69
C ILE A 16 4.05 0.66 4.32
N GLY A 17 4.50 -0.31 3.51
CA GLY A 17 5.02 -0.06 2.17
C GLY A 17 4.00 0.63 1.27
N GLY A 18 2.77 0.10 1.23
CA GLY A 18 1.69 0.68 0.44
C GLY A 18 1.29 2.09 0.90
N GLY A 19 1.19 2.31 2.21
CA GLY A 19 0.84 3.60 2.79
C GLY A 19 1.90 4.68 2.52
N ILE A 20 3.19 4.34 2.66
CA ILE A 20 4.28 5.26 2.35
C ILE A 20 4.31 5.58 0.86
N GLY A 21 4.27 4.57 -0.01
CA GLY A 21 4.28 4.77 -1.47
C GLY A 21 3.12 5.65 -1.95
N SER A 22 1.91 5.38 -1.45
CA SER A 22 0.73 6.19 -1.75
C SER A 22 0.83 7.62 -1.24
N SER A 23 1.21 7.83 0.02
CA SER A 23 1.28 9.18 0.59
C SER A 23 2.27 10.08 -0.16
N ILE A 24 3.44 9.54 -0.51
CA ILE A 24 4.45 10.25 -1.31
C ILE A 24 3.91 10.52 -2.73
N GLY A 25 3.36 9.50 -3.39
CA GLY A 25 2.84 9.62 -4.74
C GLY A 25 1.69 10.64 -4.87
N ILE A 26 0.71 10.58 -3.96
CA ILE A 26 -0.40 11.54 -3.88
C ILE A 26 0.14 12.94 -3.67
N THR A 27 1.15 13.12 -2.81
CA THR A 27 1.75 14.44 -2.56
C THR A 27 2.36 15.04 -3.82
N TYR A 28 3.07 14.26 -4.64
CA TYR A 28 3.61 14.75 -5.91
C TYR A 28 2.52 15.19 -6.88
N ALA A 29 1.53 14.31 -7.12
CA ALA A 29 0.46 14.58 -8.07
C ALA A 29 -0.44 15.76 -7.63
N ALA A 30 -0.78 15.84 -6.34
CA ALA A 30 -1.61 16.90 -5.78
C ALA A 30 -0.93 18.28 -5.86
N ARG A 31 0.40 18.35 -5.65
CA ARG A 31 1.16 19.60 -5.79
C ARG A 31 1.05 20.16 -7.21
N THR A 32 1.29 19.32 -8.23
CA THR A 32 1.15 19.75 -9.62
C THR A 32 -0.29 20.13 -9.97
N ALA A 33 -1.27 19.32 -9.55
CA ALA A 33 -2.68 19.61 -9.76
C ALA A 33 -3.11 20.95 -9.15
N SER A 34 -2.64 21.28 -7.94
CA SER A 34 -2.97 22.55 -7.29
C SER A 34 -2.49 23.79 -8.06
N GLY A 35 -1.33 23.68 -8.74
CA GLY A 35 -0.84 24.74 -9.62
C GLY A 35 -1.79 24.96 -10.80
N VAL A 36 -2.19 23.89 -11.48
CA VAL A 36 -3.15 23.98 -12.61
C VAL A 36 -4.50 24.51 -12.16
N LEU A 37 -5.00 24.09 -10.99
CA LEU A 37 -6.29 24.53 -10.46
C LEU A 37 -6.32 26.00 -10.04
N SER A 38 -5.16 26.60 -9.76
CA SER A 38 -5.08 28.04 -9.49
C SER A 38 -5.37 28.89 -10.73
N GLU A 39 -5.10 28.35 -11.92
CA GLU A 39 -5.36 29.00 -13.21
C GLU A 39 -6.68 28.54 -13.84
N ASP A 40 -7.04 27.27 -13.69
CA ASP A 40 -8.20 26.64 -14.32
C ASP A 40 -8.94 25.69 -13.35
N PRO A 41 -9.85 26.22 -12.52
CA PRO A 41 -10.59 25.44 -11.52
C PRO A 41 -11.54 24.39 -12.11
N GLU A 42 -11.98 24.56 -13.36
CA GLU A 42 -12.93 23.64 -14.02
C GLU A 42 -12.34 22.24 -14.21
N LYS A 43 -11.01 22.12 -14.18
CA LYS A 43 -10.28 20.84 -14.29
C LYS A 43 -10.26 20.01 -13.00
N PHE A 44 -10.89 20.45 -11.90
CA PHE A 44 -10.84 19.79 -10.58
C PHE A 44 -11.13 18.30 -10.65
N GLY A 45 -12.24 17.89 -11.27
CA GLY A 45 -12.64 16.47 -11.31
C GLY A 45 -11.58 15.57 -11.94
N ARG A 46 -11.02 15.98 -13.10
CA ARG A 46 -9.99 15.21 -13.80
C ARG A 46 -8.67 15.15 -13.02
N LEU A 47 -8.25 16.28 -12.45
CA LEU A 47 -7.02 16.37 -11.68
C LEU A 47 -7.10 15.64 -10.33
N LEU A 48 -8.28 15.63 -9.70
CA LEU A 48 -8.52 14.85 -8.49
C LEU A 48 -8.29 13.37 -8.75
N VAL A 49 -8.83 12.83 -9.85
CA VAL A 49 -8.63 11.42 -10.23
C VAL A 49 -7.14 11.11 -10.37
N LEU A 50 -6.39 11.94 -11.11
CA LEU A 50 -4.94 11.77 -11.27
C LEU A 50 -4.18 11.86 -9.94
N ALA A 51 -4.58 12.79 -9.06
CA ALA A 51 -3.97 12.98 -7.76
C ALA A 51 -4.16 11.79 -6.82
N VAL A 52 -5.28 11.07 -6.92
CA VAL A 52 -5.57 9.91 -6.06
C VAL A 52 -5.14 8.57 -6.66
N LEU A 53 -4.74 8.52 -7.94
CA LEU A 53 -4.23 7.29 -8.58
C LEU A 53 -3.15 6.57 -7.74
N PRO A 54 -2.16 7.25 -7.13
CA PRO A 54 -1.15 6.57 -6.33
C PRO A 54 -1.72 5.91 -5.06
N GLY A 55 -2.94 6.28 -4.64
CA GLY A 55 -3.66 5.69 -3.51
C GLY A 55 -3.97 4.20 -3.66
N THR A 56 -3.95 3.65 -4.87
CA THR A 56 -4.16 2.22 -5.10
C THR A 56 -3.09 1.35 -4.43
N GLN A 57 -1.86 1.86 -4.28
CA GLN A 57 -0.78 1.11 -3.64
C GLN A 57 -1.03 0.85 -2.15
N GLY A 58 -1.64 1.82 -1.47
CA GLY A 58 -2.12 1.66 -0.10
C GLY A 58 -3.22 0.61 0.00
N ILE A 59 -4.12 0.54 -0.98
CA ILE A 59 -5.15 -0.51 -1.05
C ILE A 59 -4.51 -1.89 -1.25
N TYR A 60 -3.50 -2.04 -2.11
CA TYR A 60 -2.81 -3.32 -2.31
C TYR A 60 -2.07 -3.79 -1.05
N GLY A 61 -1.39 -2.87 -0.36
CA GLY A 61 -0.76 -3.15 0.93
C GLY A 61 -1.78 -3.56 2.01
N PHE A 62 -2.90 -2.85 2.08
CA PHE A 62 -3.99 -3.13 3.01
C PHE A 62 -4.67 -4.48 2.74
N ILE A 63 -5.06 -4.76 1.49
CA ILE A 63 -5.68 -6.02 1.10
C ILE A 63 -4.74 -7.19 1.41
N THR A 64 -3.43 -7.04 1.17
CA THR A 64 -2.46 -8.09 1.50
C THR A 64 -2.48 -8.46 2.97
N ALA A 65 -2.51 -7.47 3.87
CA ALA A 65 -2.59 -7.73 5.30
C ALA A 65 -3.93 -8.36 5.73
N ILE A 66 -5.05 -7.94 5.13
CA ILE A 66 -6.34 -8.56 5.36
C ILE A 66 -6.34 -10.02 4.90
N LEU A 67 -5.80 -10.32 3.71
CA LEU A 67 -5.71 -11.68 3.18
C LEU A 67 -4.84 -12.58 4.07
N VAL A 68 -3.69 -12.09 4.56
CA VAL A 68 -2.89 -12.80 5.56
C VAL A 68 -3.72 -13.03 6.83
N GLY A 69 -4.46 -12.02 7.27
CA GLY A 69 -5.34 -12.11 8.43
C GLY A 69 -6.43 -13.18 8.32
N VAL A 70 -7.08 -13.25 7.16
CA VAL A 70 -8.17 -14.19 6.85
C VAL A 70 -7.64 -15.60 6.61
N PHE A 71 -6.65 -15.77 5.74
CA PHE A 71 -6.16 -17.09 5.33
C PHE A 71 -5.42 -17.85 6.43
N PHE A 72 -4.86 -17.13 7.40
CA PHE A 72 -4.14 -17.74 8.52
C PHE A 72 -4.87 -17.58 9.85
N GLY A 73 -6.15 -17.17 9.83
CA GLY A 73 -7.02 -17.15 11.00
C GLY A 73 -6.66 -16.11 12.07
N LEU A 74 -5.83 -15.12 11.76
CA LEU A 74 -5.38 -14.10 12.71
C LEU A 74 -6.50 -13.15 13.15
N LEU A 75 -7.59 -13.06 12.36
CA LEU A 75 -8.75 -12.22 12.67
C LEU A 75 -9.87 -12.96 13.43
N GLY A 76 -9.71 -14.26 13.67
CA GLY A 76 -10.76 -15.12 14.23
C GLY A 76 -10.86 -15.14 15.78
N GLY A 77 -10.15 -14.26 16.49
CA GLY A 77 -10.19 -14.15 17.95
C GLY A 77 -9.37 -15.20 18.72
N GLY A 78 -8.87 -16.25 18.05
CA GLY A 78 -7.90 -17.21 18.60
C GLY A 78 -6.45 -16.87 18.26
N THR A 79 -5.50 -17.58 18.86
CA THR A 79 -4.09 -17.53 18.48
C THR A 79 -3.77 -18.69 17.51
N PRO A 80 -3.63 -18.44 16.19
CA PRO A 80 -3.41 -19.51 15.25
C PRO A 80 -2.03 -20.13 15.48
N ASP A 81 -1.96 -21.46 15.54
CA ASP A 81 -0.68 -22.17 15.65
C ASP A 81 -0.02 -22.31 14.28
N ILE A 82 0.70 -21.25 13.90
CA ILE A 82 1.48 -21.22 12.66
C ILE A 82 2.89 -21.72 12.98
N SER A 83 3.30 -22.79 12.27
CA SER A 83 4.67 -23.30 12.36
C SER A 83 5.68 -22.25 11.94
N ALA A 84 6.89 -22.29 12.50
CA ALA A 84 7.94 -21.31 12.20
C ALA A 84 8.25 -21.24 10.70
N ALA A 85 8.36 -22.39 10.03
CA ALA A 85 8.60 -22.46 8.59
C ALA A 85 7.50 -21.78 7.77
N LYS A 86 6.22 -22.00 8.13
CA LYS A 86 5.09 -21.37 7.44
C LYS A 86 5.05 -19.86 7.70
N GLY A 87 5.35 -19.41 8.91
CA GLY A 87 5.43 -17.98 9.24
C GLY A 87 6.49 -17.24 8.42
N ILE A 88 7.69 -17.82 8.30
CA ILE A 88 8.77 -17.26 7.47
C ILE A 88 8.36 -17.22 6.00
N ALA A 89 7.71 -18.27 5.50
CA ALA A 89 7.21 -18.29 4.12
C ALA A 89 6.18 -17.18 3.86
N ILE A 90 5.25 -16.95 4.80
CA ILE A 90 4.28 -15.84 4.71
C ILE A 90 5.00 -14.50 4.70
N PHE A 91 5.94 -14.29 5.63
CA PHE A 91 6.75 -13.07 5.68
C PHE A 91 7.46 -12.80 4.34
N MET A 92 8.16 -13.79 3.81
CA MET A 92 8.83 -13.69 2.50
C MET A 92 7.86 -13.41 1.36
N ALA A 93 6.64 -13.98 1.38
CA ALA A 93 5.63 -13.73 0.36
C ALA A 93 5.07 -12.30 0.39
N THR A 94 5.02 -11.66 1.56
CA THR A 94 4.53 -10.27 1.70
C THR A 94 5.57 -9.20 1.39
N LEU A 95 6.87 -9.52 1.46
CA LEU A 95 7.95 -8.57 1.20
C LEU A 95 7.91 -7.95 -0.20
N PRO A 96 7.72 -8.73 -1.30
CA PRO A 96 7.57 -8.16 -2.63
C PRO A 96 6.45 -7.13 -2.70
N VAL A 97 5.31 -7.38 -2.06
CA VAL A 97 4.20 -6.40 -2.02
C VAL A 97 4.64 -5.12 -1.32
N SER A 98 5.24 -5.22 -0.14
CA SER A 98 5.72 -4.05 0.63
C SER A 98 6.65 -3.16 -0.21
N VAL A 99 7.66 -3.75 -0.84
CA VAL A 99 8.65 -3.01 -1.63
C VAL A 99 8.05 -2.48 -2.93
N THR A 100 7.28 -3.30 -3.65
CA THR A 100 6.72 -2.89 -4.95
C THR A 100 5.70 -1.78 -4.78
N THR A 101 4.81 -1.86 -3.80
CA THR A 101 3.80 -0.81 -3.53
C THR A 101 4.43 0.51 -3.07
N LEU A 102 5.52 0.44 -2.30
CA LEU A 102 6.31 1.62 -1.93
C LEU A 102 6.89 2.31 -3.16
N VAL A 103 7.60 1.55 -3.99
CA VAL A 103 8.33 2.09 -5.15
C VAL A 103 7.36 2.53 -6.24
N SER A 104 6.38 1.69 -6.59
CA SER A 104 5.43 1.98 -7.66
C SER A 104 4.54 3.18 -7.34
N GLY A 105 4.16 3.39 -6.07
CA GLY A 105 3.32 4.54 -5.68
C GLY A 105 4.01 5.87 -5.93
N ILE A 106 5.31 5.92 -5.65
CA ILE A 106 6.14 7.09 -5.92
C ILE A 106 6.18 7.36 -7.43
N TYR A 107 6.51 6.36 -8.26
CA TYR A 107 6.58 6.54 -9.71
C TYR A 107 5.22 6.83 -10.35
N GLN A 108 4.14 6.27 -9.82
CA GLN A 108 2.79 6.55 -10.27
C GLN A 108 2.42 8.02 -10.01
N GLY A 109 2.80 8.56 -8.84
CA GLY A 109 2.64 9.99 -8.55
C GLY A 109 3.45 10.89 -9.47
N LEU A 110 4.72 10.53 -9.73
CA LEU A 110 5.57 11.25 -10.68
C LEU A 110 5.02 11.23 -12.11
N THR A 111 4.43 10.11 -12.53
CA THR A 111 3.79 9.97 -13.85
C THR A 111 2.48 10.75 -13.91
N ALA A 112 1.67 10.73 -12.86
CA ALA A 112 0.45 11.55 -12.78
C ALA A 112 0.76 13.06 -12.77
N ALA A 113 1.93 13.43 -12.25
CA ALA A 113 2.47 14.79 -12.26
C ALA A 113 3.20 15.15 -13.56
N SER A 114 3.44 14.20 -14.48
CA SER A 114 4.18 14.48 -15.69
C SER A 114 3.28 15.16 -16.72
N ARG A 115 3.62 16.42 -17.03
CA ARG A 115 3.15 17.31 -18.11
C ARG A 115 1.74 17.02 -18.67
#